data_AF-A0A951YF61-F1
#
_entry.id   AF-A0A951YF61-F1
#
_cell.length_a   1.000
_cell.length_b   1.000
_cell.length_c   1.000
_cell.angle_alpha   90.00
_cell.angle_beta   90.00
_cell.angle_gamma   90.00
#
_symmetry.space_group_name_H-M   'P 1'
#
loop_
_entity.id
_entity.type
_entity.pdbx_description
1 polymer ?
#
loop_
_entity_poly.entity_id
_entity_poly.type
_entity_poly.pdbx_seq_one_letter_code
_entity_poly.pdbx_strand_id
1 'polypeptide(L)'
;MVIHTATTLTIRLILLNRVKHNLIKGNVGFNTLIIGGNQKAIDLYKSITGSRRALGNVFKGFIYSTKENGNGMSQYLPQLGHLSELEKIIDEHDIEEVIIAVDTSEHHLLENILARLSYRPVVVKIQPDLYDIISGSVKTSNVYDAVLIHIYPDLMPDWQRVCKRAIDIIASLIALLVLSPILLFAAIRVKLSSPGAIIYRQQRIGLFGEPFYIYKFRSMYVNAEKDGPALSSHEDPRITKWGRFMRKWRIDELPQFYNILKGEMSLVGPRPERQ
;
A
#
# COMPACT_ATOMS: atom_id res chain seq x y z
N MET A 1 5.05 20.87 -35.75
CA MET A 1 5.05 19.48 -35.24
C MET A 1 6.47 18.94 -35.06
N VAL A 2 7.35 18.99 -36.07
CA VAL A 2 8.74 18.48 -36.02
C VAL A 2 9.60 19.12 -34.93
N ILE A 3 9.48 20.44 -34.73
CA ILE A 3 10.25 21.15 -33.69
C ILE A 3 9.84 20.66 -32.29
N HIS A 4 8.52 20.53 -32.04
CA HIS A 4 7.99 20.04 -30.77
C HIS A 4 8.42 18.60 -30.46
N THR A 5 8.43 17.72 -31.47
CA THR A 5 8.91 16.33 -31.31
C THR A 5 10.42 16.28 -31.09
N ALA A 6 11.20 17.13 -31.77
CA ALA A 6 12.65 17.19 -31.58
C ALA A 6 13.03 17.72 -30.19
N THR A 7 12.33 18.77 -29.70
CA THR A 7 12.57 19.33 -28.35
C THR A 7 12.17 18.35 -27.25
N THR A 8 11.02 17.67 -27.38
CA THR A 8 10.62 16.65 -26.40
C THR A 8 11.57 15.46 -26.40
N LEU A 9 12.04 15.00 -27.56
CA LEU A 9 12.99 13.88 -27.66
C LEU A 9 14.35 14.23 -27.04
N THR A 10 14.89 15.42 -27.33
CA THR A 10 16.18 15.86 -26.77
C THR A 10 16.12 16.04 -25.25
N ILE A 11 15.07 16.68 -24.71
CA ILE A 11 14.87 16.79 -23.25
C ILE A 11 14.76 15.40 -22.61
N ARG A 12 13.98 14.49 -23.21
CA ARG A 12 13.81 13.13 -22.71
C ARG A 12 15.13 12.35 -22.72
N LEU A 13 15.93 12.47 -23.78
CA LEU A 13 17.25 11.81 -23.85
C LEU A 13 18.22 12.35 -22.81
N ILE A 14 18.24 13.67 -22.57
CA ILE A 14 19.08 14.29 -21.53
C ILE A 14 18.66 13.81 -20.14
N LEU A 15 17.36 13.78 -19.84
CA LEU A 15 16.84 13.26 -18.58
C LEU A 15 17.18 11.78 -18.39
N LEU A 16 16.92 10.94 -19.39
CA LEU A 16 17.22 9.51 -19.33
C LEU A 16 18.72 9.25 -19.13
N ASN A 17 19.59 9.98 -19.83
CA ASN A 17 21.04 9.84 -19.64
C ASN A 17 21.49 10.31 -18.26
N ARG A 18 20.93 11.41 -17.73
CA ARG A 18 21.23 11.85 -16.35
C ARG A 18 20.78 10.83 -15.32
N VAL A 19 19.56 10.31 -15.43
CA VAL A 19 19.02 9.29 -14.53
C VAL A 19 19.84 8.01 -14.61
N LYS A 20 20.13 7.51 -15.82
CA LYS A 20 21.00 6.34 -16.04
C LYS A 20 22.40 6.54 -15.45
N HIS A 21 23.00 7.71 -15.67
CA HIS A 21 24.33 8.01 -15.14
C HIS A 21 24.33 8.10 -13.61
N ASN A 22 23.28 8.68 -13.02
CA ASN A 22 23.13 8.75 -11.56
C ASN A 22 22.81 7.39 -10.92
N LEU A 23 22.07 6.51 -11.60
CA LEU A 23 21.85 5.12 -11.22
C LEU A 23 23.16 4.32 -11.23
N ILE A 24 23.94 4.41 -12.32
CA ILE A 24 25.23 3.71 -12.44
C ILE A 24 26.25 4.23 -11.42
N LYS A 25 26.20 5.52 -11.09
CA LYS A 25 27.04 6.13 -10.04
C LYS A 25 26.59 5.82 -8.61
N GLY A 26 25.42 5.21 -8.41
CA GLY A 26 24.85 4.93 -7.10
C GLY A 26 24.32 6.15 -6.35
N ASN A 27 24.20 7.31 -7.01
CA ASN A 27 23.66 8.54 -6.42
C ASN A 27 22.13 8.51 -6.30
N VAL A 28 21.48 7.66 -7.10
CA VAL A 28 20.03 7.41 -7.07
C VAL A 28 19.88 5.89 -7.06
N GLY A 29 19.15 5.37 -6.10
CA GLY A 29 18.92 3.94 -5.98
C GLY A 29 17.80 3.64 -5.00
N PHE A 30 17.32 2.41 -5.06
CA PHE A 30 16.22 1.91 -4.27
C PHE A 30 16.74 1.42 -2.93
N ASN A 31 16.22 1.98 -1.84
CA ASN A 31 16.55 1.52 -0.49
C ASN A 31 16.12 0.06 -0.36
N THR A 32 17.11 -0.83 -0.27
CA THR A 32 16.91 -2.28 -0.39
C THR A 32 17.18 -2.97 0.94
N LEU A 33 16.26 -3.83 1.34
CA LEU A 33 16.38 -4.71 2.50
C LEU A 33 16.54 -6.17 2.02
N ILE A 34 17.47 -6.92 2.63
CA ILE A 34 17.59 -8.37 2.38
C ILE A 34 16.94 -9.14 3.53
N ILE A 35 16.06 -10.10 3.22
CA ILE A 35 15.54 -11.07 4.18
C ILE A 35 16.20 -12.42 3.90
N GLY A 36 17.03 -12.86 4.84
CA GLY A 36 17.87 -14.04 4.69
C GLY A 36 19.25 -13.77 5.28
N GLY A 37 19.74 -14.70 6.11
CA GLY A 37 21.10 -14.65 6.67
C GLY A 37 21.94 -15.88 6.33
N ASN A 38 21.48 -16.72 5.41
CA ASN A 38 22.18 -17.92 4.97
C ASN A 38 23.27 -17.57 3.93
N GLN A 39 24.08 -18.56 3.57
CA GLN A 39 25.12 -18.40 2.56
C GLN A 39 24.55 -17.94 1.20
N LYS A 40 23.33 -18.39 0.83
CA LYS A 40 22.64 -17.96 -0.40
C LYS A 40 22.43 -16.44 -0.43
N ALA A 41 21.97 -15.84 0.67
CA ALA A 41 21.79 -14.39 0.77
C ALA A 41 23.12 -13.63 0.61
N ILE A 42 24.22 -14.16 1.16
CA ILE A 42 25.57 -13.60 1.02
C ILE A 42 26.04 -13.66 -0.44
N ASP A 43 25.88 -14.81 -1.09
CA ASP A 43 26.27 -15.00 -2.49
C ASP A 43 25.44 -14.12 -3.43
N LEU A 44 24.15 -13.98 -3.13
CA LEU A 44 23.25 -13.06 -3.83
C LEU A 44 23.72 -11.61 -3.70
N TYR A 45 23.98 -11.14 -2.48
CA TYR A 45 24.50 -9.79 -2.24
C TYR A 45 25.81 -9.54 -2.99
N LYS A 46 26.74 -10.50 -2.96
CA LYS A 46 28.02 -10.41 -3.69
C LYS A 46 27.82 -10.38 -5.20
N SER A 47 26.88 -11.18 -5.73
CA SER A 47 26.59 -11.19 -7.16
C SER A 47 25.99 -9.86 -7.65
N ILE A 48 25.08 -9.27 -6.86
CA ILE A 48 24.47 -7.97 -7.18
C ILE A 48 25.51 -6.85 -7.09
N THR A 49 26.29 -6.81 -6.01
CA THR A 49 27.29 -5.76 -5.76
C THR A 49 28.53 -5.89 -6.65
N GLY A 50 28.91 -7.11 -7.03
CA GLY A 50 30.05 -7.39 -7.90
C GLY A 50 29.77 -7.16 -9.39
N SER A 51 28.49 -7.05 -9.78
CA SER A 51 28.12 -6.75 -11.16
C SER A 51 28.40 -5.26 -11.50
N ARG A 52 29.00 -4.98 -12.67
CA ARG A 52 29.23 -3.59 -13.17
C ARG A 52 27.94 -2.81 -13.45
N ARG A 53 26.79 -3.49 -13.42
CA ARG A 53 25.46 -2.91 -13.57
C ARG A 53 24.73 -3.07 -12.25
N ALA A 54 25.12 -2.30 -11.24
CA ALA A 54 24.33 -2.19 -10.02
C ALA A 54 22.88 -1.90 -10.44
N LEU A 55 21.94 -2.75 -10.03
CA LEU A 55 20.51 -2.67 -10.36
C LEU A 55 19.83 -1.44 -9.72
N GLY A 56 20.61 -0.45 -9.28
CA GLY A 56 20.18 0.68 -8.47
C GLY A 56 19.96 0.32 -7.01
N ASN A 57 20.40 -0.85 -6.52
CA ASN A 57 20.18 -1.23 -5.12
C ASN A 57 21.09 -0.45 -4.16
N VAL A 58 20.49 0.20 -3.17
CA VAL A 58 21.18 0.76 -1.99
C VAL A 58 20.82 -0.09 -0.79
N PHE A 59 21.66 -1.07 -0.47
CA PHE A 59 21.40 -1.99 0.63
C PHE A 59 21.51 -1.27 1.98
N LYS A 60 20.38 -1.17 2.70
CA LYS A 60 20.31 -0.53 4.02
C LYS A 60 20.64 -1.49 5.16
N GLY A 61 20.37 -2.79 4.98
CA GLY A 61 20.63 -3.81 5.97
C GLY A 61 19.95 -5.13 5.64
N PHE A 62 19.97 -6.04 6.60
CA PHE A 62 19.36 -7.36 6.47
C PHE A 62 18.58 -7.80 7.72
N ILE A 63 17.68 -8.76 7.55
CA ILE A 63 16.91 -9.44 8.60
C ILE A 63 17.08 -10.95 8.47
N TYR A 64 17.21 -11.65 9.61
CA TYR A 64 17.25 -13.12 9.63
C TYR A 64 15.87 -13.75 9.40
N SER A 65 15.83 -14.78 8.53
CA SER A 65 14.65 -15.64 8.33
C SER A 65 14.38 -16.52 9.55
N THR A 66 15.44 -17.14 10.07
CA THR A 66 15.36 -18.20 11.09
C THR A 66 16.20 -17.81 12.32
N LYS A 67 15.85 -18.32 13.50
CA LYS A 67 16.58 -18.06 14.76
C LYS A 67 17.99 -18.64 14.79
N GLU A 68 18.35 -19.49 13.84
CA GLU A 68 19.68 -20.07 13.78
C GLU A 68 20.68 -19.11 13.16
N ASN A 69 21.75 -18.87 13.92
CA ASN A 69 22.85 -17.96 13.66
C ASN A 69 23.60 -18.32 12.37
N GLY A 70 23.09 -17.89 11.21
CA GLY A 70 23.81 -17.83 9.95
C GLY A 70 24.79 -16.67 9.96
N ASN A 71 25.92 -16.84 10.66
CA ASN A 71 26.92 -15.79 10.82
C ASN A 71 27.68 -15.57 9.51
N GLY A 72 27.46 -14.43 8.84
CA GLY A 72 28.29 -13.98 7.74
C GLY A 72 27.78 -12.70 7.06
N MET A 73 26.46 -12.51 7.00
CA MET A 73 25.86 -11.32 6.38
C MET A 73 26.19 -10.02 7.14
N SER A 74 26.32 -10.11 8.47
CA SER A 74 26.68 -9.01 9.36
C SER A 74 28.05 -8.38 9.07
N GLN A 75 28.92 -9.08 8.33
CA GLN A 75 30.20 -8.54 7.87
C GLN A 75 30.04 -7.56 6.70
N TYR A 76 28.93 -7.66 5.95
CA TYR A 76 28.69 -6.87 4.75
C TYR A 76 27.60 -5.81 4.95
N LEU A 77 26.57 -6.11 5.75
CA LEU A 77 25.42 -5.24 5.98
C LEU A 77 25.03 -5.21 7.47
N PRO A 78 24.51 -4.09 7.98
CA PRO A 78 24.00 -4.02 9.34
C PRO A 78 22.73 -4.86 9.49
N GLN A 79 22.58 -5.51 10.64
CA GLN A 79 21.35 -6.19 11.02
C GLN A 79 20.34 -5.16 11.54
N LEU A 80 19.19 -5.03 10.89
CA LEU A 80 18.17 -4.03 11.25
C LEU A 80 17.14 -4.55 12.26
N GLY A 81 17.06 -5.86 12.47
CA GLY A 81 16.19 -6.47 13.48
C GLY A 81 15.75 -7.89 13.11
N HIS A 82 14.51 -8.22 13.48
CA HIS A 82 13.87 -9.51 13.24
C HIS A 82 12.62 -9.37 12.35
N LEU A 83 12.13 -10.50 11.81
CA LEU A 83 10.94 -10.53 10.96
C LEU A 83 9.68 -9.95 11.65
N SER A 84 9.63 -9.99 12.99
CA SER A 84 8.54 -9.38 13.78
C SER A 84 8.49 -7.86 13.70
N GLU A 85 9.59 -7.20 13.34
CA GLU A 85 9.72 -5.74 13.25
C GLU A 85 9.79 -5.27 11.79
N LEU A 86 9.50 -6.15 10.83
CA LEU A 86 9.63 -5.90 9.41
C LEU A 86 8.90 -4.62 8.97
N GLU A 87 7.67 -4.41 9.42
CA GLU A 87 6.87 -3.24 9.07
C GLU A 87 7.50 -1.95 9.59
N LYS A 88 8.05 -1.97 10.81
CA LYS A 88 8.71 -0.82 11.43
C LYS A 88 10.02 -0.49 10.72
N ILE A 89 10.82 -1.49 10.38
CA ILE A 89 12.10 -1.34 9.66
C ILE A 89 11.87 -0.74 8.28
N ILE A 90 10.80 -1.16 7.59
CA ILE A 90 10.43 -0.61 6.28
C ILE A 90 10.13 0.89 6.39
N ASP A 91 9.32 1.28 7.38
CA ASP A 91 8.93 2.67 7.58
C ASP A 91 10.09 3.55 8.06
N GLU A 92 10.94 3.07 8.99
CA GLU A 92 12.05 3.85 9.56
C GLU A 92 13.22 4.08 8.59
N HIS A 93 13.40 3.19 7.61
CA HIS A 93 14.50 3.26 6.66
C HIS A 93 14.07 3.59 5.23
N ASP A 94 12.80 4.00 5.04
CA ASP A 94 12.20 4.28 3.73
C ASP A 94 12.53 3.17 2.73
N ILE A 95 12.31 1.90 3.12
CA ILE A 95 12.64 0.76 2.26
C ILE A 95 11.66 0.72 1.08
N GLU A 96 12.21 0.68 -0.13
CA GLU A 96 11.45 0.63 -1.38
C GLU A 96 11.46 -0.77 -1.99
N GLU A 97 12.48 -1.57 -1.67
CA GLU A 97 12.67 -2.91 -2.21
C GLU A 97 13.06 -3.93 -1.13
N VAL A 98 12.43 -5.11 -1.17
CA VAL A 98 12.74 -6.23 -0.29
C VAL A 98 13.16 -7.42 -1.14
N ILE A 99 14.39 -7.90 -0.93
CA ILE A 99 14.92 -9.10 -1.57
C ILE A 99 14.83 -10.28 -0.59
N ILE A 100 14.05 -11.30 -0.93
CA ILE A 100 13.87 -12.49 -0.13
C ILE A 100 14.80 -13.59 -0.67
N ALA A 101 15.76 -13.99 0.17
CA ALA A 101 16.73 -15.04 -0.08
C ALA A 101 16.59 -16.13 1.02
N VAL A 102 15.40 -16.72 1.10
CA VAL A 102 15.08 -17.81 2.03
C VAL A 102 15.06 -19.14 1.28
N ASP A 103 15.32 -20.25 1.98
CA ASP A 103 15.25 -21.57 1.38
C ASP A 103 13.79 -21.98 1.13
N THR A 104 13.51 -22.54 -0.06
CA THR A 104 12.17 -22.99 -0.48
C THR A 104 11.54 -24.00 0.47
N SER A 105 12.30 -24.69 1.33
CA SER A 105 11.72 -25.53 2.40
C SER A 105 10.86 -24.74 3.40
N GLU A 106 10.98 -23.41 3.46
CA GLU A 106 10.26 -22.53 4.37
C GLU A 106 9.04 -21.84 3.71
N HIS A 107 8.24 -22.56 2.91
CA HIS A 107 7.06 -22.01 2.19
C HIS A 107 6.15 -21.15 3.09
N HIS A 108 5.87 -21.61 4.32
CA HIS A 108 5.05 -20.87 5.29
C HIS A 108 5.64 -19.52 5.71
N LEU A 109 6.96 -19.43 5.77
CA LEU A 109 7.65 -18.21 6.12
C LEU A 109 7.60 -17.21 4.96
N LEU A 110 7.76 -17.70 3.73
CA LEU A 110 7.59 -16.89 2.53
C LEU A 110 6.17 -16.31 2.44
N GLU A 111 5.14 -17.13 2.63
CA GLU A 111 3.74 -16.68 2.64
C GLU A 111 3.48 -15.61 3.71
N ASN A 112 4.04 -15.79 4.92
CA ASN A 112 3.93 -14.82 6.01
C ASN A 112 4.63 -13.48 5.67
N ILE A 113 5.83 -13.53 5.07
CA ILE A 113 6.51 -12.33 4.58
C ILE A 113 5.65 -11.63 3.52
N LEU A 114 5.21 -12.36 2.49
CA LEU A 114 4.41 -11.79 1.40
C LEU A 114 3.10 -11.19 1.91
N ALA A 115 2.42 -11.83 2.85
CA ALA A 115 1.20 -11.31 3.45
C ALA A 115 1.44 -9.98 4.18
N ARG A 116 2.53 -9.86 4.95
CA ARG A 116 2.90 -8.61 5.64
C ARG A 116 3.29 -7.50 4.68
N LEU A 117 4.01 -7.83 3.61
CA LEU A 117 4.45 -6.87 2.59
C LEU A 117 3.33 -6.45 1.63
N SER A 118 2.26 -7.23 1.51
CA SER A 118 1.15 -6.96 0.57
C SER A 118 0.44 -5.62 0.76
N TYR A 119 0.45 -5.10 1.98
CA TYR A 119 -0.19 -3.83 2.34
C TYR A 119 0.79 -2.65 2.35
N ARG A 120 2.00 -2.82 1.82
CA ARG A 120 3.03 -1.77 1.77
C ARG A 120 3.48 -1.52 0.33
N PRO A 121 3.84 -0.28 -0.02
CA PRO A 121 4.27 0.07 -1.37
C PRO A 121 5.73 -0.35 -1.64
N VAL A 122 6.07 -1.61 -1.35
CA VAL A 122 7.42 -2.15 -1.51
C VAL A 122 7.48 -3.18 -2.62
N VAL A 123 8.53 -3.13 -3.43
CA VAL A 123 8.78 -4.12 -4.48
C VAL A 123 9.41 -5.35 -3.84
N VAL A 124 8.75 -6.50 -3.98
CA VAL A 124 9.30 -7.77 -3.46
C VAL A 124 10.00 -8.51 -4.59
N LYS A 125 11.25 -8.89 -4.36
CA LYS A 125 12.06 -9.71 -5.26
C LYS A 125 12.43 -11.00 -4.57
N ILE A 126 12.33 -12.13 -5.26
CA ILE A 126 12.68 -13.45 -4.72
C ILE A 126 13.75 -14.09 -5.59
N GLN A 127 14.76 -14.67 -4.95
CA GLN A 127 15.71 -15.52 -5.66
C GLN A 127 15.05 -16.88 -5.98
N PRO A 128 14.87 -17.26 -7.26
CA PRO A 128 14.32 -18.56 -7.62
C PRO A 128 15.31 -19.69 -7.35
N ASP A 129 14.79 -20.90 -7.12
CA ASP A 129 15.63 -22.08 -7.04
C ASP A 129 16.05 -22.59 -8.42
N LEU A 130 17.15 -23.36 -8.46
CA LEU A 130 17.66 -23.99 -9.69
C LEU A 130 16.62 -24.88 -10.38
N TYR A 131 15.74 -25.53 -9.61
CA TYR A 131 14.67 -26.36 -10.16
C TYR A 131 13.65 -25.52 -10.96
N ASP A 132 13.31 -24.33 -10.47
CA ASP A 132 12.38 -23.42 -11.14
C ASP A 132 12.94 -22.90 -12.47
N ILE A 133 14.26 -22.66 -12.50
CA ILE A 133 14.98 -22.25 -13.71
C ILE A 133 15.00 -23.39 -14.74
N ILE A 134 15.39 -24.60 -14.33
CA ILE A 134 15.52 -25.75 -15.24
C ILE A 134 14.15 -26.22 -15.76
N SER A 135 13.11 -26.15 -14.92
CA SER A 135 11.72 -26.48 -15.31
C SER A 135 11.11 -25.46 -16.28
N GLY A 136 11.77 -24.32 -16.53
CA GLY A 136 11.27 -23.27 -17.42
C GLY A 136 10.10 -22.46 -16.85
N SER A 137 9.79 -22.64 -15.56
CA SER A 137 8.73 -21.89 -14.86
C SER A 137 9.06 -20.40 -14.71
N VAL A 138 10.35 -20.04 -14.81
CA VAL A 138 10.85 -18.67 -14.76
C VAL A 138 11.54 -18.31 -16.08
N LYS A 139 11.06 -17.27 -16.76
CA LYS A 139 11.75 -16.71 -17.93
C LYS A 139 12.98 -15.93 -17.47
N THR A 140 14.18 -16.44 -17.73
CA THR A 140 15.44 -15.75 -17.42
C THR A 140 15.88 -14.92 -18.63
N SER A 141 16.21 -13.64 -18.43
CA SER A 141 16.67 -12.72 -19.49
C SER A 141 18.14 -12.30 -19.36
N ASN A 142 18.79 -12.62 -18.23
CA ASN A 142 20.18 -12.27 -17.96
C ASN A 142 20.99 -13.52 -17.59
N VAL A 143 22.12 -13.73 -18.27
CA VAL A 143 23.00 -14.91 -18.14
C VAL A 143 24.07 -14.74 -17.05
N TYR A 144 24.33 -13.51 -16.59
CA TYR A 144 25.45 -13.18 -15.68
C TYR A 144 25.07 -12.42 -14.41
N ASP A 145 23.78 -12.09 -14.21
CA ASP A 145 23.31 -11.31 -13.06
C ASP A 145 22.43 -12.19 -12.15
N ALA A 146 22.26 -11.77 -10.89
CA ALA A 146 21.32 -12.40 -9.97
C ALA A 146 19.93 -12.50 -10.61
N VAL A 147 19.41 -13.72 -10.78
CA VAL A 147 18.04 -13.93 -11.23
C VAL A 147 17.13 -13.63 -10.05
N LEU A 148 16.27 -12.63 -10.19
CA LEU A 148 15.28 -12.26 -9.19
C LEU A 148 13.90 -12.27 -9.86
N ILE A 149 12.96 -13.02 -9.28
CA ILE A 149 11.54 -12.94 -9.64
C ILE A 149 10.97 -11.72 -8.95
N HIS A 150 10.43 -10.79 -9.72
CA HIS A 150 9.62 -9.70 -9.20
C HIS A 150 8.24 -10.26 -8.84
N ILE A 151 7.91 -10.27 -7.54
CA ILE A 151 6.56 -10.50 -7.08
C ILE A 151 5.98 -9.13 -6.79
N TYR A 152 5.09 -8.67 -7.67
CA TYR A 152 4.24 -7.54 -7.35
C TYR A 152 3.22 -8.04 -6.32
N PRO A 153 3.28 -7.60 -5.04
CA PRO A 153 2.28 -7.99 -4.05
C PRO A 153 0.90 -7.44 -4.41
N ASP A 154 0.87 -6.45 -5.31
CA ASP A 154 -0.33 -5.88 -5.88
C ASP A 154 -1.09 -6.91 -6.71
N LEU A 155 -2.20 -7.40 -6.14
CA LEU A 155 -3.18 -8.26 -6.80
C LEU A 155 -3.80 -7.62 -8.07
N MET A 156 -3.57 -6.32 -8.31
CA MET A 156 -4.12 -5.56 -9.44
C MET A 156 -3.03 -4.82 -10.20
N PRO A 157 -2.85 -5.09 -11.51
CA PRO A 157 -2.00 -4.29 -12.39
C PRO A 157 -2.36 -2.81 -12.40
N ASP A 158 -1.38 -1.93 -12.68
CA ASP A 158 -1.57 -0.48 -12.67
C ASP A 158 -2.73 0.01 -13.55
N TRP A 159 -2.88 -0.57 -14.76
CA TRP A 159 -3.98 -0.22 -15.65
C TRP A 159 -5.35 -0.54 -15.04
N GLN A 160 -5.44 -1.66 -14.30
CA GLN A 160 -6.66 -2.07 -13.62
C GLN A 160 -6.98 -1.15 -12.45
N ARG A 161 -5.96 -0.67 -11.73
CA ARG A 161 -6.09 0.35 -10.67
C ARG A 161 -6.63 1.66 -11.24
N VAL A 162 -6.10 2.12 -12.36
CA VAL A 162 -6.57 3.34 -13.06
C VAL A 162 -8.02 3.18 -13.53
N CYS A 163 -8.35 2.05 -14.17
CA CYS A 163 -9.73 1.77 -14.60
C CYS A 163 -10.69 1.71 -13.41
N LYS A 164 -10.32 1.03 -12.33
CA LYS A 164 -11.11 0.96 -11.10
C LYS A 164 -11.34 2.34 -10.50
N ARG A 165 -10.30 3.18 -10.47
CA ARG A 165 -10.40 4.56 -9.98
C ARG A 165 -11.34 5.41 -10.82
N ALA A 166 -11.29 5.28 -12.15
CA ALA A 166 -12.21 5.98 -13.04
C ALA A 166 -13.66 5.56 -12.79
N ILE A 167 -13.92 4.25 -12.64
CA ILE A 167 -15.25 3.72 -12.32
C ILE A 167 -15.75 4.29 -10.98
N ASP A 168 -14.91 4.28 -9.94
CA ASP A 168 -15.26 4.81 -8.62
C ASP A 168 -15.67 6.29 -8.67
N ILE A 169 -14.90 7.11 -9.41
CA ILE A 169 -15.18 8.54 -9.57
C ILE A 169 -16.49 8.75 -10.33
N ILE A 170 -16.66 8.09 -11.47
CA ILE A 170 -17.86 8.24 -12.32
C ILE A 170 -19.11 7.78 -11.57
N ALA A 171 -19.07 6.59 -10.96
CA ALA A 171 -20.18 6.04 -10.21
C ALA A 171 -20.54 6.92 -9.00
N SER A 172 -19.55 7.41 -8.25
CA SER A 172 -19.78 8.31 -7.11
C SER A 172 -20.34 9.67 -7.54
N LEU A 173 -19.88 10.20 -8.67
CA LEU A 173 -20.40 11.46 -9.22
C LEU A 173 -21.86 11.32 -9.65
N ILE A 174 -22.20 10.24 -10.37
CA ILE A 174 -23.58 9.93 -10.76
C ILE A 174 -24.45 9.74 -9.53
N ALA A 175 -23.98 8.97 -8.53
CA ALA A 175 -24.70 8.75 -7.29
C ALA A 175 -24.98 10.06 -6.54
N LEU A 176 -23.99 10.95 -6.41
CA LEU A 176 -24.18 12.25 -5.76
C LEU A 176 -25.16 13.14 -6.51
N LEU A 177 -25.14 13.14 -7.85
CA LEU A 177 -26.04 13.95 -8.66
C LEU A 177 -27.48 13.43 -8.54
N VAL A 178 -27.70 12.13 -8.74
CA VAL A 178 -29.02 11.48 -8.67
C VAL A 178 -29.59 11.52 -7.26
N LEU A 179 -28.77 11.28 -6.23
CA LEU A 179 -29.20 11.29 -4.84
C LEU A 179 -29.18 12.70 -4.21
N SER A 180 -28.78 13.74 -4.94
CA SER A 180 -28.73 15.12 -4.41
C SER A 180 -30.04 15.59 -3.77
N PRO A 181 -31.25 15.28 -4.28
CA PRO A 181 -32.50 15.69 -3.62
C PRO A 181 -32.69 14.97 -2.28
N ILE A 182 -32.30 13.69 -2.21
CA ILE A 182 -32.39 12.87 -0.99
C ILE A 182 -31.36 13.34 0.04
N LEU A 183 -30.14 13.66 -0.39
CA LEU A 183 -29.09 14.21 0.46
C LEU A 183 -29.51 15.55 1.07
N LEU A 184 -30.10 16.45 0.27
CA LEU A 184 -30.60 17.73 0.75
C LEU A 184 -31.76 17.55 1.74
N PHE A 185 -32.72 16.68 1.42
CA PHE A 185 -33.82 16.35 2.33
C PHE A 185 -33.32 15.76 3.65
N ALA A 186 -32.39 14.80 3.59
CA ALA A 186 -31.79 14.20 4.78
C ALA A 186 -31.04 15.25 5.61
N ALA A 187 -30.28 16.15 4.97
CA ALA A 187 -29.57 17.24 5.65
C ALA A 187 -30.51 18.17 6.43
N ILE A 188 -31.63 18.57 5.82
CA ILE A 188 -32.66 19.39 6.48
C ILE A 188 -33.26 18.63 7.66
N ARG A 189 -33.66 17.38 7.48
CA ARG A 189 -34.25 16.55 8.55
C ARG A 189 -33.27 16.32 9.71
N VAL A 190 -31.98 16.14 9.43
CA VAL A 190 -30.94 16.06 10.47
C VAL A 190 -30.89 17.35 11.27
N LYS A 191 -30.85 18.51 10.59
CA LYS A 191 -30.80 19.82 11.25
C LYS A 191 -32.04 20.09 12.12
N LEU A 192 -33.22 19.65 11.68
CA LEU A 192 -34.47 19.79 12.43
C LEU A 192 -34.61 18.79 13.59
N SER A 193 -33.95 17.63 13.51
CA SER A 193 -34.08 16.58 14.53
C SER A 193 -33.34 16.89 15.84
N SER A 194 -32.25 17.65 15.78
CA SER A 194 -31.44 18.02 16.94
C SER A 194 -30.52 19.21 16.61
N PRO A 195 -30.14 20.05 17.60
CA PRO A 195 -29.15 21.11 17.39
C PRO A 195 -27.76 20.50 17.09
N GLY A 196 -26.95 21.19 16.26
CA GLY A 196 -25.58 20.79 15.92
C GLY A 196 -25.24 20.76 14.43
N ALA A 197 -24.06 20.22 14.08
CA ALA A 197 -23.55 20.06 12.71
C ALA A 197 -24.17 18.88 11.94
N ILE A 198 -24.54 19.08 10.67
CA ILE A 198 -25.24 18.08 9.84
C ILE A 198 -24.36 16.85 9.57
N ILE A 199 -23.08 17.10 9.30
CA ILE A 199 -22.09 16.07 8.99
C ILE A 199 -21.29 15.73 10.23
N TYR A 200 -21.25 14.44 10.54
CA TYR A 200 -20.33 13.85 11.51
C TYR A 200 -19.07 13.36 10.78
N ARG A 201 -17.91 13.60 11.40
CA ARG A 201 -16.60 13.22 10.87
C ARG A 201 -15.93 12.29 11.87
N GLN A 202 -15.39 11.17 11.38
CA GLN A 202 -14.65 10.23 12.21
C GLN A 202 -13.35 9.82 11.50
N GLN A 203 -12.24 9.80 12.24
CA GLN A 203 -10.97 9.32 11.71
C GLN A 203 -10.99 7.79 11.52
N ARG A 204 -10.43 7.33 10.41
CA ARG A 204 -10.31 5.92 10.00
C ARG A 204 -8.97 5.70 9.33
N ILE A 205 -8.53 4.44 9.28
CA ILE A 205 -7.32 4.04 8.56
C ILE A 205 -7.70 3.72 7.11
N GLY A 206 -7.02 4.37 6.17
CA GLY A 206 -7.18 4.21 4.73
C GLY A 206 -6.13 3.31 4.11
N LEU A 207 -5.90 3.50 2.81
CA LEU A 207 -4.88 2.76 2.05
C LEU A 207 -3.48 3.05 2.63
N PHE A 208 -2.64 2.02 2.74
CA PHE A 208 -1.27 2.09 3.29
C PHE A 208 -1.17 2.61 4.73
N GLY A 209 -2.24 2.54 5.52
CA GLY A 209 -2.20 2.99 6.91
C GLY A 209 -2.45 4.49 7.09
N GLU A 210 -2.66 5.24 6.00
CA GLU A 210 -2.87 6.69 6.06
C GLU A 210 -4.23 7.04 6.68
N PRO A 211 -4.28 7.89 7.73
CA PRO A 211 -5.52 8.25 8.37
C PRO A 211 -6.35 9.23 7.50
N PHE A 212 -7.66 9.01 7.42
CA PHE A 212 -8.60 9.92 6.73
C PHE A 212 -9.89 10.10 7.53
N TYR A 213 -10.67 11.13 7.17
CA TYR A 213 -11.96 11.42 7.81
C TYR A 213 -13.13 10.88 7.00
N ILE A 214 -13.87 9.92 7.53
CA ILE A 214 -15.12 9.46 6.92
C ILE A 214 -16.25 10.47 7.18
N TYR A 215 -17.02 10.81 6.15
CA TYR A 215 -18.17 11.70 6.27
C TYR A 215 -19.47 10.90 6.38
N LYS A 216 -20.28 11.19 7.41
CA LYS A 216 -21.62 10.62 7.58
C LYS A 216 -22.62 11.70 7.98
N PHE A 217 -23.91 11.48 7.75
CA PHE A 217 -24.91 12.31 8.40
C PHE A 217 -24.96 12.01 9.89
N ARG A 218 -25.15 13.05 10.71
CA ARG A 218 -25.29 12.92 12.14
C ARG A 218 -26.57 12.14 12.47
N SER A 219 -26.42 10.93 12.99
CA SER A 219 -27.54 10.09 13.43
C SER A 219 -27.74 10.09 14.96
N MET A 220 -26.72 10.46 15.73
CA MET A 220 -26.74 10.54 17.19
C MET A 220 -26.88 11.98 17.71
N TYR A 221 -27.34 12.14 18.96
CA TYR A 221 -27.34 13.44 19.64
C TYR A 221 -25.92 13.97 19.85
N VAL A 222 -25.78 15.29 19.98
CA VAL A 222 -24.49 15.92 20.27
C VAL A 222 -24.00 15.43 21.65
N ASN A 223 -22.72 15.06 21.73
CA ASN A 223 -22.08 14.47 22.91
C ASN A 223 -22.60 13.08 23.32
N ALA A 224 -23.10 12.30 22.36
CA ALA A 224 -23.49 10.91 22.57
C ALA A 224 -22.33 9.98 22.99
N GLU A 225 -21.09 10.29 22.62
CA GLU A 225 -19.90 9.45 22.89
C GLU A 225 -19.00 10.08 23.98
N LYS A 226 -19.57 10.71 25.02
CA LYS A 226 -18.79 11.29 26.13
C LYS A 226 -17.92 10.27 26.86
N ASP A 227 -18.40 9.02 26.96
CA ASP A 227 -17.70 7.93 27.67
C ASP A 227 -16.85 7.05 26.72
N GLY A 228 -16.59 7.55 25.50
CA GLY A 228 -15.79 6.85 24.49
C GLY A 228 -16.62 6.09 23.43
N PRO A 229 -15.94 5.58 22.40
CA PRO A 229 -16.57 4.95 21.24
C PRO A 229 -17.12 3.56 21.58
N ALA A 230 -18.41 3.46 21.90
CA ALA A 230 -19.11 2.19 22.11
C ALA A 230 -19.87 1.73 20.85
N LEU A 231 -19.91 0.42 20.59
CA LEU A 231 -20.77 -0.17 19.56
C LEU A 231 -22.24 0.16 19.88
N SER A 232 -22.92 0.82 18.96
CA SER A 232 -24.33 1.14 19.12
C SER A 232 -25.21 -0.09 18.87
N SER A 233 -26.11 -0.39 19.81
CA SER A 233 -27.12 -1.43 19.66
C SER A 233 -28.35 -0.93 18.86
N HIS A 234 -29.24 -1.85 18.51
CA HIS A 234 -30.44 -1.56 17.70
C HIS A 234 -31.41 -0.57 18.40
N GLU A 235 -31.36 -0.49 19.73
CA GLU A 235 -32.18 0.39 20.58
C GLU A 235 -31.34 1.40 21.37
N ASP A 236 -30.22 1.85 20.80
CA ASP A 236 -29.35 2.81 21.47
C ASP A 236 -30.08 4.17 21.70
N PRO A 237 -30.24 4.62 22.98
CA PRO A 237 -30.94 5.86 23.31
C PRO A 237 -30.21 7.11 22.79
N ARG A 238 -28.93 6.97 22.43
CA ARG A 238 -28.11 8.06 21.87
C ARG A 238 -28.47 8.41 20.43
N ILE A 239 -29.24 7.57 19.75
CA ILE A 239 -29.64 7.76 18.35
C ILE A 239 -30.92 8.59 18.29
N THR A 240 -30.94 9.62 17.44
CA THR A 240 -32.14 10.43 17.19
C THR A 240 -33.23 9.61 16.49
N LYS A 241 -34.51 9.98 16.65
CA LYS A 241 -35.62 9.29 15.94
C LYS A 241 -35.40 9.25 14.42
N TRP A 242 -34.95 10.36 13.84
CA TRP A 242 -34.58 10.44 12.41
C TRP A 242 -33.31 9.65 12.10
N GLY A 243 -32.31 9.69 12.98
CA GLY A 243 -31.08 8.90 12.85
C GLY A 243 -31.34 7.40 12.78
N ARG A 244 -32.33 6.88 13.52
CA ARG A 244 -32.74 5.47 13.45
C ARG A 244 -33.25 5.11 12.06
N PHE A 245 -34.07 5.97 11.45
CA PHE A 245 -34.53 5.79 10.07
C PHE A 245 -33.36 5.82 9.08
N MET A 246 -32.48 6.82 9.17
CA MET A 246 -31.33 6.91 8.27
C MET A 246 -30.43 5.69 8.34
N ARG A 247 -30.12 5.20 9.55
CA ARG A 247 -29.27 4.02 9.75
C ARG A 247 -29.90 2.74 9.19
N LYS A 248 -31.23 2.60 9.28
CA LYS A 248 -31.96 1.46 8.71
C LYS A 248 -31.79 1.39 7.19
N TRP A 249 -31.84 2.54 6.52
CA TRP A 249 -31.72 2.65 5.06
C TRP A 249 -30.31 3.03 4.58
N ARG A 250 -29.32 3.09 5.48
CA ARG A 250 -27.94 3.55 5.21
C ARG A 250 -27.84 4.92 4.54
N ILE A 251 -28.86 5.76 4.71
CA ILE A 251 -28.88 7.14 4.20
C ILE A 251 -27.77 7.96 4.88
N ASP A 252 -27.41 7.61 6.12
CA ASP A 252 -26.34 8.27 6.87
C ASP A 252 -24.95 8.07 6.26
N GLU A 253 -24.76 7.04 5.42
CA GLU A 253 -23.49 6.72 4.79
C GLU A 253 -23.33 7.34 3.40
N LEU A 254 -24.38 7.90 2.81
CA LEU A 254 -24.33 8.51 1.47
C LEU A 254 -23.29 9.66 1.34
N PRO A 255 -22.99 10.48 2.37
CA PRO A 255 -21.91 11.46 2.26
C PRO A 255 -20.52 10.84 1.99
N GLN A 256 -20.33 9.53 2.20
CA GLN A 256 -19.06 8.84 1.91
C GLN A 256 -18.72 8.81 0.41
N PHE A 257 -19.68 9.01 -0.50
CA PHE A 257 -19.37 9.18 -1.92
C PHE A 257 -18.40 10.35 -2.17
N TYR A 258 -18.39 11.37 -1.29
CA TYR A 258 -17.41 12.44 -1.34
C TYR A 258 -15.99 11.96 -0.96
N ASN A 259 -15.85 11.03 0.00
CA ASN A 259 -14.55 10.41 0.31
C ASN A 259 -14.01 9.63 -0.91
N ILE A 260 -14.90 8.96 -1.65
CA ILE A 260 -14.53 8.26 -2.87
C ILE A 260 -14.04 9.26 -3.92
N LEU A 261 -14.73 10.39 -4.14
CA LEU A 261 -14.24 11.42 -5.07
C LEU A 261 -12.86 11.97 -4.68
N LYS A 262 -12.60 12.17 -3.38
CA LYS A 262 -11.28 12.59 -2.87
C LYS A 262 -10.17 11.56 -3.05
N GLY A 263 -10.51 10.28 -3.20
CA GLY A 263 -9.54 9.19 -3.31
C GLY A 263 -9.16 8.57 -1.98
N GLU A 264 -9.88 8.90 -0.91
CA GLU A 264 -9.68 8.33 0.43
C GLU A 264 -10.37 6.96 0.56
N MET A 265 -11.37 6.68 -0.27
CA MET A 265 -12.14 5.43 -0.29
C MET A 265 -12.40 4.93 -1.71
N SER A 266 -12.80 3.66 -1.81
CA SER A 266 -13.25 2.98 -3.03
C SER A 266 -14.70 2.53 -2.85
N LEU A 267 -15.46 2.42 -3.96
CA LEU A 267 -16.86 1.96 -3.92
C LEU A 267 -16.98 0.48 -3.52
N VAL A 268 -15.94 -0.31 -3.83
CA VAL A 268 -15.78 -1.71 -3.41
C VAL A 268 -14.38 -1.86 -2.81
N GLY A 269 -14.31 -2.20 -1.52
CA GLY A 269 -13.06 -2.37 -0.80
C GLY A 269 -13.27 -2.85 0.64
N PRO A 270 -12.18 -3.21 1.35
CA PRO A 270 -12.25 -3.59 2.76
C PRO A 270 -12.82 -2.44 3.60
N ARG A 271 -13.52 -2.80 4.69
CA ARG A 271 -14.21 -1.81 5.52
C ARG A 271 -13.19 -1.06 6.38
N PRO A 272 -13.18 0.29 6.40
CA PRO A 272 -12.19 1.04 7.16
C PRO A 272 -12.31 0.80 8.67
N GLU A 273 -11.22 0.36 9.30
CA GLU A 273 -11.17 0.09 10.74
C GLU A 273 -10.97 1.38 11.56
N ARG A 274 -11.33 1.31 12.85
CA ARG A 274 -11.13 2.40 13.82
C ARG A 274 -9.72 2.26 14.40
N GLN A 275 -9.04 3.40 14.61
CA GLN A 275 -7.98 3.49 15.62
C GLN A 275 -8.60 3.47 17.02
#